data_AF-A0A537W532-F1
#
_entry.id   AF-A0A537W532-F1
#
_cell.length_a   1.000
_cell.length_b   1.000
_cell.length_c   1.000
_cell.angle_alpha   90.00
_cell.angle_beta   90.00
_cell.angle_gamma   90.00
#
_symmetry.space_group_name_H-M   'P 1'
#
loop_
_entity.id
_entity.type
_entity.pdbx_description
1 polymer ?
#
loop_
_entity_poly.entity_id
_entity_poly.type
_entity_poly.pdbx_seq_one_letter_code
_entity_poly.pdbx_strand_id
1 'polypeptide(L)'
;MATDIVRSDTAAEPLAAPPPSSPPARMYPIRFKVVYGMLGLAILGSIAGLVVAITNSGVVGGAPAWSSWRPHGGGLGAMKEIANRVGETYRLPNGDQLVDVIATAPSLSPNSGQTIPLHYLAVKGVKGAGIRDYVISPSNSVTYELCGLGTACSIATGKPSAARGTLVRREILELALYTFKYVGGIDHVIAFMPPVSPASQYVVYLQKDDLAAELKQPIEKTLGSKVPLPATIPAREVHVVDSATEPRVYKFGVAQVPTGDFVLVLTPLPA
;
A
#
# COMPACT_ATOMS: atom_id res chain seq x y z
N MET A 1 -30.31 40.12 87.67
CA MET A 1 -29.82 39.94 86.29
C MET A 1 -28.31 39.70 86.36
N ALA A 2 -27.81 38.82 85.52
CA ALA A 2 -26.42 38.39 85.35
C ALA A 2 -25.89 37.31 86.34
N THR A 3 -25.32 36.31 85.68
CA THR A 3 -24.80 34.99 86.04
C THR A 3 -23.41 35.04 86.65
N ASP A 4 -23.08 34.08 87.52
CA ASP A 4 -21.97 33.12 87.34
C ASP A 4 -21.77 32.31 88.63
N ILE A 5 -21.91 30.97 88.54
CA ILE A 5 -21.26 30.07 89.49
C ILE A 5 -20.57 28.92 88.74
N VAL A 6 -19.31 28.82 89.12
CA VAL A 6 -18.25 27.87 88.81
C VAL A 6 -18.52 26.48 89.39
N ARG A 7 -18.21 25.45 88.58
CA ARG A 7 -17.55 24.15 88.88
C ARG A 7 -17.83 23.43 90.22
N SER A 8 -18.26 22.16 90.15
CA SER A 8 -17.43 20.93 90.39
C SER A 8 -18.29 19.75 90.83
N ASP A 9 -17.94 18.58 90.27
CA ASP A 9 -18.00 17.21 90.81
C ASP A 9 -19.31 16.64 91.42
N THR A 10 -19.73 15.48 90.90
CA THR A 10 -19.55 14.17 91.56
C THR A 10 -20.50 13.14 90.95
N ALA A 11 -19.96 11.93 90.79
CA ALA A 11 -20.55 10.72 90.22
C ALA A 11 -21.90 10.28 90.79
N ALA A 12 -22.68 9.59 89.94
CA ALA A 12 -23.60 8.52 90.34
C ALA A 12 -23.88 7.59 89.14
N GLU A 13 -23.31 6.38 89.17
CA GLU A 13 -23.95 5.14 88.66
C GLU A 13 -25.10 4.81 89.64
N PRO A 14 -26.21 4.08 89.32
CA PRO A 14 -26.35 3.03 88.30
C PRO A 14 -27.75 2.89 87.65
N LEU A 15 -27.89 1.98 86.68
CA LEU A 15 -28.89 0.88 86.65
C LEU A 15 -28.95 0.26 85.26
N ALA A 16 -28.60 -1.03 85.20
CA ALA A 16 -28.73 -1.88 84.05
C ALA A 16 -30.21 -2.07 83.65
N ALA A 17 -30.51 -1.82 82.38
CA ALA A 17 -31.76 -2.21 81.73
C ALA A 17 -31.54 -3.48 80.87
N PRO A 18 -32.55 -4.35 80.72
CA PRO A 18 -32.39 -5.71 80.18
C PRO A 18 -32.06 -5.73 78.68
N PRO A 19 -31.43 -6.81 78.17
CA PRO A 19 -30.96 -6.87 76.80
C PRO A 19 -32.13 -6.86 75.80
N PRO A 20 -32.06 -6.09 74.71
CA PRO A 20 -33.00 -6.22 73.62
C PRO A 20 -32.82 -7.57 72.91
N SER A 21 -33.95 -8.26 72.72
CA SER A 21 -34.06 -9.49 71.92
C SER A 21 -33.48 -9.30 70.52
N SER A 22 -32.54 -10.16 70.13
CA SER A 22 -31.90 -10.13 68.81
C SER A 22 -32.93 -10.37 67.69
N PRO A 23 -32.94 -9.57 66.61
CA PRO A 23 -33.76 -9.89 65.44
C PRO A 23 -33.24 -11.17 64.76
N PRO A 24 -34.11 -11.98 64.13
CA PRO A 24 -33.66 -13.18 63.43
C PRO A 24 -32.71 -12.80 62.29
N ALA A 25 -31.56 -13.47 62.24
CA ALA A 25 -30.59 -13.31 61.16
C ALA A 25 -31.26 -13.64 59.82
N ARG A 26 -31.50 -12.63 58.97
CA ARG A 26 -31.97 -12.83 57.60
C ARG A 26 -30.89 -13.55 56.80
N MET A 27 -31.03 -14.86 56.71
CA MET A 27 -30.17 -15.75 55.95
C MET A 27 -30.51 -15.65 54.45
N TYR A 28 -30.10 -14.58 53.79
CA TYR A 28 -30.18 -14.44 52.33
C TYR A 28 -28.95 -13.83 51.61
N PRO A 29 -27.68 -13.97 52.05
CA PRO A 29 -26.57 -13.39 51.27
C PRO A 29 -26.01 -14.32 50.18
N ILE A 30 -26.31 -15.62 50.17
CA ILE A 30 -25.61 -16.59 49.29
C ILE A 30 -26.23 -16.62 47.88
N ARG A 31 -27.56 -16.63 47.77
CA ARG A 31 -28.24 -16.71 46.46
C ARG A 31 -27.93 -15.49 45.58
N PHE A 32 -27.84 -14.30 46.18
CA PHE A 32 -27.43 -13.09 45.49
C PHE A 32 -25.98 -13.22 44.97
N LYS A 33 -25.02 -13.62 45.80
CA LYS A 33 -23.61 -13.77 45.38
C LYS A 33 -23.42 -14.77 44.23
N VAL A 34 -24.21 -15.85 44.18
CA VAL A 34 -24.16 -16.82 43.08
C VAL A 34 -24.69 -16.22 41.78
N VAL A 35 -25.81 -15.48 41.83
CA VAL A 35 -26.39 -14.83 40.64
C VAL A 35 -25.46 -13.74 40.10
N TYR A 36 -24.90 -12.88 40.96
CA TYR A 36 -23.93 -11.87 40.52
C TYR A 36 -22.59 -12.48 40.07
N GLY A 37 -22.17 -13.60 40.65
CA GLY A 37 -20.98 -14.35 40.20
C GLY A 37 -21.17 -14.93 38.79
N MET A 38 -22.32 -15.55 38.51
CA MET A 38 -22.66 -16.03 37.16
C MET A 38 -22.79 -14.88 36.16
N LEU A 39 -23.40 -13.75 36.56
CA LEU A 39 -23.53 -12.58 35.71
C LEU A 39 -22.15 -11.98 35.38
N GLY A 40 -21.24 -11.90 36.36
CA GLY A 40 -19.86 -11.45 36.14
C GLY A 40 -19.09 -12.36 35.17
N LEU A 41 -19.24 -13.68 35.31
CA LEU A 41 -18.65 -14.65 34.38
C LEU A 41 -19.26 -14.54 32.97
N ALA A 42 -20.57 -14.31 32.85
CA ALA A 42 -21.23 -14.13 31.56
C ALA A 42 -20.78 -12.84 30.86
N ILE A 43 -20.54 -11.75 31.61
CA ILE A 43 -20.02 -10.48 31.08
C ILE A 43 -18.55 -10.63 30.65
N LEU A 44 -17.71 -11.28 31.47
CA LEU A 44 -16.31 -11.51 31.10
C LEU A 44 -16.18 -12.46 29.92
N GLY A 45 -17.00 -13.52 29.88
CA GLY A 45 -17.08 -14.45 28.77
C GLY A 45 -17.58 -13.80 27.49
N SER A 46 -18.53 -12.86 27.56
CA SER A 46 -19.01 -12.13 26.39
C SER A 46 -18.00 -11.12 25.86
N ILE A 47 -17.23 -10.46 26.73
CA ILE A 47 -16.13 -9.58 26.31
C ILE A 47 -15.02 -10.40 25.65
N ALA A 48 -14.58 -11.50 26.26
CA ALA A 48 -13.57 -12.37 25.67
C ALA A 48 -14.05 -12.98 24.33
N GLY A 49 -15.31 -13.43 24.28
CA GLY A 49 -15.94 -13.93 23.06
C GLY A 49 -16.05 -12.85 21.98
N LEU A 50 -16.35 -11.60 22.35
CA LEU A 50 -16.39 -10.47 21.43
C LEU A 50 -15.00 -10.10 20.90
N VAL A 51 -13.97 -10.12 21.75
CA VAL A 51 -12.58 -9.87 21.31
C VAL A 51 -12.13 -10.96 20.34
N VAL A 52 -12.36 -12.23 20.66
CA VAL A 52 -12.05 -13.35 19.76
C VAL A 52 -12.86 -13.26 18.47
N ALA A 53 -14.15 -12.92 18.55
CA ALA A 53 -14.99 -12.72 17.37
C ALA A 53 -14.51 -11.54 16.52
N ILE A 54 -14.09 -10.41 17.09
CA ILE A 54 -13.56 -9.27 16.31
C ILE A 54 -12.22 -9.63 15.64
N THR A 55 -11.37 -10.41 16.31
CA THR A 55 -10.10 -10.86 15.71
C THR A 55 -10.26 -11.96 14.66
N ASN A 56 -11.36 -12.73 14.72
CA ASN A 56 -11.57 -13.92 13.89
C ASN A 56 -12.74 -13.79 12.89
N SER A 57 -13.50 -12.69 12.95
CA SER A 57 -14.53 -12.38 11.96
C SER A 57 -13.87 -11.88 10.69
N GLY A 58 -13.48 -12.83 9.84
CA GLY A 58 -13.52 -12.61 8.40
C GLY A 58 -14.89 -12.01 8.07
N VAL A 59 -14.86 -10.78 7.57
CA VAL A 59 -15.99 -9.87 7.42
C VAL A 59 -17.19 -10.56 6.76
N VAL A 60 -18.30 -10.63 7.48
CA VAL A 60 -19.63 -10.87 6.93
C VAL A 60 -19.99 -9.66 6.07
N GLY A 61 -19.95 -9.80 4.74
CA GLY A 61 -20.50 -8.83 3.79
C GLY A 61 -19.69 -7.57 3.49
N GLY A 62 -18.35 -7.63 3.58
CA GLY A 62 -17.47 -6.53 3.15
C GLY A 62 -17.27 -6.50 1.64
N ALA A 63 -17.10 -5.31 1.06
CA ALA A 63 -16.62 -5.19 -0.32
C ALA A 63 -15.34 -6.03 -0.49
N PRO A 64 -15.17 -6.74 -1.62
CA PRO A 64 -14.00 -7.59 -1.83
C PRO A 64 -12.72 -6.77 -1.63
N ALA A 65 -11.75 -7.35 -0.92
CA ALA A 65 -10.43 -6.72 -0.76
C ALA A 65 -9.85 -6.36 -2.13
N TRP A 66 -9.19 -5.21 -2.23
CA TRP A 66 -8.66 -4.75 -3.52
C TRP A 66 -7.61 -5.72 -4.09
N SER A 67 -6.80 -6.33 -3.23
CA SER A 67 -5.92 -7.45 -3.57
C SER A 67 -5.79 -8.39 -2.37
N SER A 68 -5.41 -9.64 -2.64
CA SER A 68 -5.13 -10.66 -1.62
C SER A 68 -3.81 -10.44 -0.87
N TRP A 69 -2.90 -9.65 -1.44
CA TRP A 69 -1.60 -9.30 -0.87
C TRP A 69 -1.41 -7.78 -0.83
N ARG A 70 -0.63 -7.27 0.13
CA ARG A 70 -0.20 -5.87 0.22
C ARG A 70 1.22 -5.81 0.83
N PRO A 71 2.02 -4.78 0.51
CA PRO A 71 3.32 -4.59 1.14
C PRO A 71 3.18 -4.20 2.62
N HIS A 72 4.26 -4.36 3.37
CA HIS A 72 4.39 -3.90 4.75
C HIS A 72 4.99 -2.49 4.81
N GLY A 73 4.65 -1.74 5.86
CA GLY A 73 5.17 -0.39 6.06
C GLY A 73 4.73 0.61 4.98
N GLY A 74 5.64 1.50 4.59
CA GLY A 74 5.38 2.55 3.61
C GLY A 74 6.66 3.07 2.95
N GLY A 75 6.50 4.09 2.10
CA GLY A 75 7.62 4.71 1.37
C GLY A 75 8.39 3.72 0.49
N LEU A 76 9.71 3.94 0.36
CA LEU A 76 10.56 3.16 -0.53
C LEU A 76 10.66 1.67 -0.13
N GLY A 77 10.53 1.34 1.15
CA GLY A 77 10.50 -0.06 1.61
C GLY A 77 9.33 -0.84 1.02
N ALA A 78 8.13 -0.27 1.11
CA ALA A 78 6.93 -0.87 0.51
C ALA A 78 7.05 -1.00 -1.02
N MET A 79 7.66 -0.02 -1.70
CA MET A 79 7.88 -0.06 -3.15
C MET A 79 8.88 -1.15 -3.56
N LYS A 80 9.91 -1.41 -2.74
CA LYS A 80 10.82 -2.54 -2.94
C LYS A 80 10.13 -3.89 -2.74
N GLU A 81 9.26 -4.01 -1.72
CA GLU A 81 8.44 -5.21 -1.55
C GLU A 81 7.50 -5.44 -2.74
N ILE A 82 6.89 -4.38 -3.28
CA ILE A 82 6.07 -4.44 -4.50
C ILE A 82 6.91 -4.91 -5.68
N ALA A 83 8.08 -4.30 -5.91
CA ALA A 83 8.98 -4.68 -7.00
C ALA A 83 9.36 -6.16 -6.96
N ASN A 84 9.82 -6.65 -5.80
CA ASN A 84 10.19 -8.05 -5.62
C ASN A 84 8.99 -8.97 -5.86
N ARG A 85 7.85 -8.67 -5.22
CA ARG A 85 6.66 -9.51 -5.32
C ARG A 85 6.13 -9.59 -6.75
N VAL A 86 6.02 -8.46 -7.44
CA VAL A 86 5.50 -8.42 -8.81
C VAL A 86 6.51 -9.05 -9.75
N GLY A 87 7.79 -8.65 -9.73
CA GLY A 87 8.82 -9.19 -10.62
C GLY A 87 9.00 -10.72 -10.53
N GLU A 88 8.89 -11.29 -9.33
CA GLU A 88 8.93 -12.75 -9.12
C GLU A 88 7.75 -13.51 -9.76
N THR A 89 6.65 -12.85 -10.09
CA THR A 89 5.48 -13.51 -10.70
C THR A 89 5.53 -13.55 -12.23
N TYR A 90 6.40 -12.74 -12.86
CA TYR A 90 6.50 -12.63 -14.30
C TYR A 90 7.61 -13.55 -14.83
N ARG A 91 7.20 -14.50 -15.68
CA ARG A 91 8.06 -15.57 -16.20
C ARG A 91 8.02 -15.67 -17.72
N LEU A 92 9.13 -16.12 -18.28
CA LEU A 92 9.27 -16.54 -19.67
C LEU A 92 8.76 -17.99 -19.84
N PRO A 93 8.49 -18.45 -21.09
CA PRO A 93 8.02 -19.82 -21.33
C PRO A 93 8.94 -20.93 -20.82
N ASN A 94 10.24 -20.64 -20.65
CA ASN A 94 11.22 -21.56 -20.09
C ASN A 94 11.26 -21.56 -18.55
N GLY A 95 10.44 -20.74 -17.89
CA GLY A 95 10.38 -20.63 -16.43
C GLY A 95 11.30 -19.56 -15.83
N ASP A 96 12.17 -18.94 -16.63
CA ASP A 96 13.05 -17.88 -16.16
C ASP A 96 12.25 -16.60 -15.84
N GLN A 97 12.80 -15.77 -14.95
CA GLN A 97 12.25 -14.45 -14.67
C GLN A 97 12.28 -13.55 -15.91
N LEU A 98 11.20 -12.79 -16.13
CA LEU A 98 11.10 -11.87 -17.26
C LEU A 98 12.12 -10.72 -17.14
N VAL A 99 12.09 -10.03 -16.00
CA VAL A 99 12.97 -8.91 -15.64
C VAL A 99 13.18 -8.90 -14.13
N ASP A 100 14.33 -8.42 -13.68
CA ASP A 100 14.52 -7.92 -12.34
C ASP A 100 13.91 -6.52 -12.21
N VAL A 101 13.20 -6.25 -11.12
CA VAL A 101 12.51 -4.96 -10.90
C VAL A 101 13.17 -4.26 -9.74
N ILE A 102 13.75 -3.09 -10.01
CA ILE A 102 14.49 -2.33 -9.01
C ILE A 102 13.73 -1.05 -8.69
N ALA A 103 13.24 -0.94 -7.45
CA ALA A 103 12.58 0.27 -6.96
C ALA A 103 13.59 1.25 -6.36
N THR A 104 13.62 2.48 -6.86
CA THR A 104 14.49 3.55 -6.39
C THR A 104 13.73 4.87 -6.19
N ALA A 105 14.32 5.77 -5.41
CA ALA A 105 13.91 7.17 -5.42
C ALA A 105 14.08 7.74 -6.85
N PRO A 106 13.35 8.80 -7.22
CA PRO A 106 13.38 9.36 -8.58
C PRO A 106 14.79 9.66 -9.04
N SER A 107 15.31 8.75 -9.86
CA SER A 107 16.68 8.76 -10.33
C SER A 107 16.77 7.97 -11.63
N LEU A 108 17.84 8.23 -12.37
CA LEU A 108 18.22 7.48 -13.55
C LEU A 108 19.66 7.02 -13.36
N SER A 109 19.92 5.73 -13.55
CA SER A 109 21.28 5.20 -13.63
C SER A 109 21.55 4.81 -15.08
N PRO A 110 22.21 5.67 -15.88
CA PRO A 110 22.65 5.27 -17.20
C PRO A 110 23.68 4.13 -17.07
N ASN A 111 23.94 3.43 -18.17
CA ASN A 111 24.96 2.37 -18.27
C ASN A 111 26.39 2.80 -17.87
N SER A 112 26.62 4.08 -17.54
CA SER A 112 27.86 4.64 -17.00
C SER A 112 28.07 4.39 -15.51
N GLY A 113 27.08 3.84 -14.79
CA GLY A 113 27.17 3.54 -13.35
C GLY A 113 26.99 4.76 -12.44
N GLN A 114 26.69 5.93 -12.99
CA GLN A 114 26.41 7.14 -12.23
C GLN A 114 24.90 7.32 -12.03
N THR A 115 24.43 7.32 -10.80
CA THR A 115 23.02 7.64 -10.49
C THR A 115 22.79 9.14 -10.54
N ILE A 116 21.87 9.58 -11.40
CA ILE A 116 21.45 10.96 -11.59
C ILE A 116 20.12 11.16 -10.84
N PRO A 117 20.06 11.99 -9.79
CA PRO A 117 18.80 12.31 -9.13
C PRO A 117 17.91 13.14 -10.07
N LEU A 118 16.62 12.85 -10.06
CA LEU A 118 15.63 13.55 -10.88
C LEU A 118 14.73 14.40 -9.99
N HIS A 119 14.66 15.70 -10.27
CA HIS A 119 13.79 16.64 -9.55
C HIS A 119 12.61 17.12 -10.41
N TYR A 120 12.74 17.01 -11.73
CA TYR A 120 11.74 17.49 -12.68
C TYR A 120 11.52 16.48 -13.80
N LEU A 121 10.27 16.41 -14.25
CA LEU A 121 9.83 15.62 -15.39
C LEU A 121 9.12 16.54 -16.40
N ALA A 122 9.64 16.61 -17.61
CA ALA A 122 9.05 17.38 -18.70
C ALA A 122 8.43 16.44 -19.74
N VAL A 123 7.11 16.46 -19.89
CA VAL A 123 6.37 15.63 -20.85
C VAL A 123 5.99 16.47 -22.05
N LYS A 124 6.64 16.19 -23.19
CA LYS A 124 6.29 16.83 -24.46
C LYS A 124 4.91 16.37 -24.92
N GLY A 125 4.07 17.30 -25.35
CA GLY A 125 2.84 16.99 -26.05
C GLY A 125 3.09 16.39 -27.43
N VAL A 126 2.05 15.76 -27.99
CA VAL A 126 1.98 15.49 -29.44
C VAL A 126 1.99 16.82 -30.22
N LYS A 127 2.37 16.80 -31.50
CA LYS A 127 2.59 18.02 -32.31
C LYS A 127 1.53 19.10 -32.08
N GLY A 128 1.93 20.25 -31.53
CA GLY A 128 1.07 21.40 -31.23
C GLY A 128 0.52 21.46 -29.80
N ALA A 129 0.57 20.36 -29.05
CA ALA A 129 0.36 20.36 -27.61
C ALA A 129 1.68 20.77 -26.91
N GLY A 130 1.61 21.74 -26.00
CA GLY A 130 2.77 22.25 -25.27
C GLY A 130 3.47 21.21 -24.39
N ILE A 131 4.46 21.66 -23.63
CA ILE A 131 5.17 20.83 -22.65
C ILE A 131 4.41 20.90 -21.31
N ARG A 132 4.29 19.77 -20.62
CA ARG A 132 3.79 19.70 -19.25
C ARG A 132 4.95 19.34 -18.32
N ASP A 133 5.15 20.13 -17.28
CA ASP A 133 6.23 19.92 -16.32
C ASP A 133 5.67 19.47 -14.98
N TYR A 134 6.33 18.50 -14.35
CA TYR A 134 5.99 17.96 -13.04
C TYR A 134 7.21 18.01 -12.13
N VAL A 135 6.98 18.43 -10.88
CA VAL A 135 7.98 18.31 -9.81
C VAL A 135 7.88 16.91 -9.24
N ILE A 136 9.01 16.21 -9.22
CA ILE A 136 9.10 14.84 -8.71
C ILE A 136 10.08 14.79 -7.54
N SER A 137 9.74 13.97 -6.56
CA SER A 137 10.49 13.82 -5.33
C SER A 137 10.31 12.41 -4.77
N PRO A 138 11.15 11.97 -3.82
CA PRO A 138 10.94 10.69 -3.15
C PRO A 138 9.61 10.59 -2.39
N SER A 139 8.92 11.71 -2.14
CA SER A 139 7.64 11.74 -1.42
C SER A 139 6.41 11.57 -2.32
N ASN A 140 6.53 11.85 -3.62
CA ASN A 140 5.42 11.76 -4.58
C ASN A 140 5.69 10.90 -5.81
N SER A 141 6.91 10.36 -5.95
CA SER A 141 7.32 9.65 -7.14
C SER A 141 8.22 8.45 -6.82
N VAL A 142 8.16 7.44 -7.68
CA VAL A 142 9.08 6.29 -7.67
C VAL A 142 9.58 5.98 -9.06
N THR A 143 10.83 5.54 -9.13
CA THR A 143 11.38 4.91 -10.33
C THR A 143 11.36 3.39 -10.16
N TYR A 144 10.82 2.68 -11.16
CA TYR A 144 11.05 1.25 -11.34
C TYR A 144 11.95 1.04 -12.54
N GLU A 145 13.10 0.41 -12.34
CA GLU A 145 13.96 -0.04 -13.44
C GLU A 145 13.68 -1.52 -13.68
N LEU A 146 13.10 -1.84 -14.83
CA LEU A 146 12.83 -3.21 -15.24
C LEU A 146 14.02 -3.68 -16.07
N CYS A 147 14.87 -4.48 -15.46
CA CYS A 147 16.11 -4.92 -16.04
C CYS A 147 16.06 -6.39 -16.44
N GLY A 148 16.20 -6.67 -17.73
CA GLY A 148 16.32 -8.06 -18.16
C GLY A 148 17.64 -8.68 -17.69
N LEU A 149 17.64 -10.00 -17.51
CA LEU A 149 18.80 -10.78 -17.03
C LEU A 149 19.86 -11.06 -18.11
N GLY A 150 19.78 -10.35 -19.24
CA GLY A 150 20.69 -10.45 -20.37
C GLY A 150 21.75 -9.35 -20.39
N THR A 151 22.48 -9.26 -21.50
CA THR A 151 23.52 -8.24 -21.66
C THR A 151 22.91 -6.84 -21.71
N ALA A 152 23.55 -5.87 -21.04
CA ALA A 152 23.10 -4.47 -20.99
C ALA A 152 21.60 -4.33 -20.66
N CYS A 153 21.13 -5.08 -19.65
CA CYS A 153 19.76 -4.99 -19.13
C CYS A 153 18.68 -5.50 -20.11
N SER A 154 19.07 -6.17 -21.19
CA SER A 154 18.13 -6.80 -22.14
C SER A 154 17.53 -8.09 -21.59
N ILE A 155 16.37 -8.51 -22.10
CA ILE A 155 15.77 -9.80 -21.71
C ILE A 155 16.60 -10.94 -22.33
N ALA A 156 17.14 -11.82 -21.48
CA ALA A 156 18.20 -12.77 -21.82
C ALA A 156 17.88 -13.74 -22.97
N THR A 157 16.63 -14.16 -23.11
CA THR A 157 16.25 -15.23 -24.04
C THR A 157 15.09 -14.88 -24.96
N GLY A 158 15.06 -15.50 -26.14
CA GLY A 158 14.02 -15.36 -27.16
C GLY A 158 14.02 -14.03 -27.91
N LYS A 159 13.30 -13.98 -29.03
CA LYS A 159 13.25 -12.80 -29.92
C LYS A 159 12.36 -11.70 -29.34
N PRO A 160 12.79 -10.42 -29.37
CA PRO A 160 11.91 -9.30 -29.06
C PRO A 160 10.62 -9.35 -29.88
N SER A 161 9.48 -9.11 -29.22
CA SER A 161 8.15 -9.17 -29.85
C SER A 161 7.18 -8.21 -29.18
N ALA A 162 6.13 -7.81 -29.91
CA ALA A 162 5.06 -6.97 -29.37
C ALA A 162 4.36 -7.62 -28.17
N ALA A 163 4.14 -8.93 -28.22
CA ALA A 163 3.54 -9.69 -27.13
C ALA A 163 4.39 -9.67 -25.85
N ARG A 164 5.73 -9.71 -25.99
CA ARG A 164 6.65 -9.54 -24.85
C ARG A 164 6.62 -8.11 -24.32
N GLY A 165 6.62 -7.12 -25.20
CA GLY A 165 6.47 -5.71 -24.80
C GLY A 165 5.17 -5.46 -24.04
N THR A 166 4.07 -6.08 -24.46
CA THR A 166 2.77 -6.03 -23.77
C THR A 166 2.86 -6.64 -22.37
N LEU A 167 3.56 -7.77 -22.21
CA LEU A 167 3.75 -8.38 -20.90
C LEU A 167 4.57 -7.50 -19.95
N VAL A 168 5.63 -6.85 -20.44
CA VAL A 168 6.39 -5.86 -19.66
C VAL A 168 5.50 -4.66 -19.28
N ARG A 169 4.67 -4.16 -20.22
CA ARG A 169 3.71 -3.09 -19.90
C ARG A 169 2.67 -3.51 -18.86
N ARG A 170 2.20 -4.76 -18.91
CA ARG A 170 1.33 -5.34 -17.87
C ARG A 170 2.04 -5.33 -16.51
N GLU A 171 3.31 -5.73 -16.45
CA GLU A 171 4.15 -5.68 -15.24
C GLU A 171 4.25 -4.28 -14.65
N ILE A 172 4.54 -3.30 -15.50
CA ILE A 172 4.57 -1.89 -15.10
C ILE A 172 3.22 -1.42 -14.57
N LEU A 173 2.12 -1.80 -15.23
CA LEU A 173 0.78 -1.45 -14.77
C LEU A 173 0.48 -2.07 -13.40
N GLU A 174 0.87 -3.32 -13.17
CA GLU A 174 0.72 -3.98 -11.87
C GLU A 174 1.52 -3.26 -10.77
N LEU A 175 2.80 -2.95 -11.04
CA LEU A 175 3.65 -2.17 -10.14
C LEU A 175 3.02 -0.82 -9.78
N ALA A 176 2.51 -0.10 -10.78
CA ALA A 176 1.90 1.20 -10.58
C ALA A 176 0.61 1.12 -9.76
N LEU A 177 -0.27 0.15 -10.06
CA LEU A 177 -1.51 -0.06 -9.33
C LEU A 177 -1.25 -0.38 -7.85
N TYR A 178 -0.32 -1.29 -7.56
CA TYR A 178 0.07 -1.59 -6.17
C TYR A 178 0.66 -0.36 -5.47
N THR A 179 1.52 0.38 -6.16
CA THR A 179 2.15 1.59 -5.61
C THR A 179 1.11 2.64 -5.25
N PHE A 180 0.27 3.03 -6.20
CA PHE A 180 -0.77 4.04 -5.99
C PHE A 180 -1.82 3.63 -4.98
N LYS A 181 -2.06 2.32 -4.84
CA LYS A 181 -3.01 1.78 -3.87
C LYS A 181 -2.47 1.80 -2.44
N TYR A 182 -1.23 1.38 -2.23
CA TYR A 182 -0.71 1.06 -0.90
C TYR A 182 0.37 2.01 -0.39
N VAL A 183 1.02 2.77 -1.26
CA VAL A 183 2.09 3.70 -0.89
C VAL A 183 1.53 5.12 -0.91
N GLY A 184 1.26 5.65 0.28
CA GLY A 184 0.71 7.00 0.44
C GLY A 184 1.65 8.08 -0.10
N GLY A 185 1.07 9.13 -0.66
CA GLY A 185 1.79 10.29 -1.22
C GLY A 185 2.27 10.12 -2.66
N ILE A 186 2.36 8.88 -3.18
CA ILE A 186 2.86 8.63 -4.54
C ILE A 186 1.77 8.90 -5.58
N ASP A 187 2.08 9.82 -6.49
CA ASP A 187 1.22 10.22 -7.62
C ASP A 187 1.86 9.90 -8.97
N HIS A 188 3.18 9.64 -8.99
CA HIS A 188 3.96 9.40 -10.20
C HIS A 188 4.74 8.08 -10.14
N VAL A 189 4.61 7.28 -11.19
CA VAL A 189 5.43 6.07 -11.42
C VAL A 189 6.18 6.24 -12.73
N ILE A 190 7.51 6.16 -12.66
CA ILE A 190 8.41 6.26 -13.81
C ILE A 190 9.07 4.89 -14.00
N ALA A 191 8.66 4.14 -15.01
CA ALA A 191 9.11 2.77 -15.20
C ALA A 191 9.96 2.63 -16.47
N PHE A 192 11.26 2.36 -16.31
CA PHE A 192 12.18 2.15 -17.43
C PHE A 192 12.06 0.71 -17.94
N MET A 193 11.75 0.57 -19.24
CA MET A 193 11.62 -0.74 -19.87
C MET A 193 13.00 -1.32 -20.26
N PRO A 194 13.14 -2.65 -20.31
CA PRO A 194 14.33 -3.27 -20.88
C PRO A 194 14.58 -2.77 -22.31
N PRO A 195 15.83 -2.46 -22.68
CA PRO A 195 16.16 -2.06 -24.04
C PRO A 195 15.85 -3.19 -25.03
N VAL A 196 15.21 -2.82 -26.15
CA VAL A 196 15.09 -3.71 -27.33
C VAL A 196 16.42 -3.70 -28.11
N SER A 197 17.12 -2.58 -28.05
CA SER A 197 18.49 -2.39 -28.54
C SER A 197 19.14 -1.25 -27.73
N PRO A 198 20.48 -1.08 -27.76
CA PRO A 198 21.14 0.03 -27.08
C PRO A 198 20.61 1.42 -27.50
N ALA A 199 20.06 1.55 -28.71
CA ALA A 199 19.50 2.79 -29.24
C ALA A 199 17.98 2.94 -29.02
N SER A 200 17.32 1.96 -28.38
CA SER A 200 15.86 1.92 -28.22
C SER A 200 15.50 1.64 -26.77
N GLN A 201 15.54 2.71 -25.97
CA GLN A 201 15.13 2.73 -24.58
C GLN A 201 13.81 3.49 -24.44
N TYR A 202 12.91 2.92 -23.65
CA TYR A 202 11.58 3.47 -23.43
C TYR A 202 11.30 3.55 -21.95
N VAL A 203 10.45 4.50 -21.59
CA VAL A 203 9.91 4.65 -20.24
C VAL A 203 8.40 4.71 -20.33
N VAL A 204 7.74 4.10 -19.35
CA VAL A 204 6.31 4.23 -19.16
C VAL A 204 6.09 5.15 -17.97
N TYR A 205 5.42 6.27 -18.19
CA TYR A 205 5.14 7.25 -17.14
C TYR A 205 3.65 7.24 -16.81
N LEU A 206 3.32 6.80 -15.60
CA LEU A 206 1.94 6.66 -15.14
C LEU A 206 1.68 7.66 -14.02
N GLN A 207 0.52 8.30 -14.10
CA GLN A 207 -0.01 9.15 -13.03
C GLN A 207 -1.16 8.44 -12.35
N LYS A 208 -1.31 8.67 -11.05
CA LYS A 208 -2.37 8.05 -10.25
C LYS A 208 -3.78 8.38 -10.76
N ASP A 209 -4.01 9.63 -11.13
CA ASP A 209 -5.31 10.10 -11.61
C ASP A 209 -5.72 9.45 -12.92
N ASP A 210 -4.74 9.14 -13.78
CA ASP A 210 -4.95 8.45 -15.06
C ASP A 210 -5.40 6.99 -14.87
N LEU A 211 -5.20 6.41 -13.67
CA LEU A 211 -5.57 5.03 -13.31
C LEU A 211 -6.70 4.96 -12.27
N ALA A 212 -7.43 6.07 -12.08
CA ALA A 212 -8.46 6.16 -11.05
C ALA A 212 -9.59 5.14 -11.21
N ALA A 213 -9.87 4.68 -12.44
CA ALA A 213 -10.89 3.65 -12.69
C ALA A 213 -10.42 2.27 -12.21
N GLU A 214 -9.19 1.90 -12.53
CA GLU A 214 -8.55 0.65 -12.17
C GLU A 214 -8.35 0.53 -10.65
N LEU A 215 -8.06 1.65 -9.97
CA LEU A 215 -7.85 1.70 -8.51
C LEU A 215 -9.15 1.52 -7.70
N LYS A 216 -10.32 1.72 -8.32
CA LYS A 216 -11.65 1.59 -7.68
C LYS A 216 -12.17 0.15 -7.63
N GLN A 217 -11.60 -0.76 -8.42
CA GLN A 217 -11.99 -2.16 -8.47
C GLN A 217 -10.86 -3.07 -7.99
N PRO A 218 -11.15 -4.30 -7.53
CA PRO A 218 -10.10 -5.27 -7.21
C PRO A 218 -9.14 -5.48 -8.38
N ILE A 219 -7.85 -5.62 -8.10
CA ILE A 219 -6.81 -5.71 -9.12
C ILE A 219 -7.05 -6.86 -10.11
N GLU A 220 -7.62 -7.97 -9.64
CA GLU A 220 -7.95 -9.13 -10.48
C GLU A 220 -9.03 -8.83 -11.53
N LYS A 221 -9.84 -7.78 -11.34
CA LYS A 221 -10.77 -7.28 -12.37
C LYS A 221 -10.05 -6.48 -13.46
N THR A 222 -8.86 -5.96 -13.18
CA THR A 222 -8.01 -5.23 -14.12
C THR A 222 -7.05 -6.19 -14.84
N LEU A 223 -6.28 -6.98 -14.10
CA LEU A 223 -5.16 -7.79 -14.61
C LEU A 223 -5.38 -9.32 -14.55
N GLY A 224 -6.54 -9.80 -14.11
CA GLY A 224 -6.73 -11.22 -13.85
C GLY A 224 -5.98 -11.72 -12.62
N SER A 225 -6.28 -12.94 -12.18
CA SER A 225 -5.70 -13.53 -10.95
C SER A 225 -4.38 -14.27 -11.18
N LYS A 226 -4.02 -14.55 -12.43
CA LYS A 226 -2.79 -15.27 -12.80
C LYS A 226 -2.03 -14.48 -13.85
N VAL A 227 -0.73 -14.32 -13.64
CA VAL A 227 0.16 -13.72 -14.63
C VAL A 227 0.26 -14.64 -15.86
N PRO A 228 -0.09 -14.15 -17.06
CA PRO A 228 0.03 -14.92 -18.29
C PRO A 228 1.48 -15.01 -18.78
N LEU A 229 1.78 -16.03 -19.58
CA LEU A 229 3.01 -16.07 -20.37
C LEU A 229 2.91 -15.10 -21.56
N PRO A 230 4.04 -14.72 -22.19
CA PRO A 230 4.01 -13.94 -23.43
C PRO A 230 3.08 -14.58 -24.48
N ALA A 231 2.29 -13.75 -25.17
CA ALA A 231 1.31 -14.17 -26.18
C ALA A 231 0.12 -15.01 -25.68
N THR A 232 -0.02 -15.21 -24.36
CA THR A 232 -1.17 -15.90 -23.74
C THR A 232 -2.07 -14.97 -22.91
N ILE A 233 -1.80 -13.66 -22.98
CA ILE A 233 -2.59 -12.63 -22.28
C ILE A 233 -4.02 -12.62 -22.86
N PRO A 234 -5.07 -12.74 -22.03
CA PRO A 234 -6.45 -12.67 -22.50
C PRO A 234 -6.75 -11.36 -23.23
N ALA A 235 -7.52 -11.39 -24.32
CA ALA A 235 -7.79 -10.21 -25.16
C ALA A 235 -8.37 -9.01 -24.38
N ARG A 236 -9.25 -9.27 -23.41
CA ARG A 236 -9.79 -8.23 -22.51
C ARG A 236 -8.67 -7.53 -21.73
N GLU A 237 -7.74 -8.31 -21.22
CA GLU A 237 -6.64 -7.81 -20.41
C GLU A 237 -5.61 -7.07 -21.26
N VAL A 238 -5.32 -7.55 -22.47
CA VAL A 238 -4.53 -6.81 -23.47
C VAL A 238 -5.13 -5.42 -23.71
N HIS A 239 -6.44 -5.34 -23.94
CA HIS A 239 -7.11 -4.04 -24.15
C HIS A 239 -6.97 -3.09 -22.96
N VAL A 240 -7.10 -3.60 -21.72
CA VAL A 240 -6.90 -2.81 -20.50
C VAL A 240 -5.45 -2.35 -20.39
N VAL A 241 -4.49 -3.24 -20.59
CA VAL A 241 -3.06 -2.91 -20.54
C VAL A 241 -2.72 -1.86 -21.61
N ASP A 242 -3.20 -2.04 -22.84
CA ASP A 242 -2.90 -1.14 -23.95
C ASP A 242 -3.50 0.25 -23.75
N SER A 243 -4.79 0.32 -23.41
CA SER A 243 -5.45 1.60 -23.11
C SER A 243 -4.84 2.33 -21.91
N ALA A 244 -4.37 1.59 -20.90
CA ALA A 244 -3.73 2.15 -19.71
C ALA A 244 -2.27 2.54 -19.94
N THR A 245 -1.53 1.90 -20.85
CA THR A 245 -0.06 2.09 -20.91
C THR A 245 0.46 2.61 -22.24
N GLU A 246 -0.13 2.29 -23.40
CA GLU A 246 0.42 2.71 -24.71
C GLU A 246 0.53 4.22 -24.89
N PRO A 247 -0.49 5.03 -24.53
CA PRO A 247 -0.38 6.50 -24.63
C PRO A 247 0.67 7.10 -23.69
N ARG A 248 1.18 6.29 -22.75
CA ARG A 248 2.14 6.65 -21.71
C ARG A 248 3.52 6.04 -21.94
N VAL A 249 3.77 5.45 -23.11
CA VAL A 249 5.11 5.02 -23.52
C VAL A 249 5.83 6.20 -24.17
N TYR A 250 7.02 6.51 -23.68
CA TYR A 250 7.83 7.63 -24.14
C TYR A 250 9.25 7.18 -24.48
N LYS A 251 9.86 7.84 -25.46
CA LYS A 251 11.32 7.97 -25.49
C LYS A 251 11.72 8.97 -24.40
N PHE A 252 12.86 8.78 -23.79
CA PHE A 252 13.36 9.72 -22.79
C PHE A 252 14.75 10.23 -23.12
N GLY A 253 15.08 11.38 -22.56
CA GLY A 253 16.43 11.94 -22.52
C GLY A 253 16.60 12.74 -21.24
N VAL A 254 17.85 13.07 -20.91
CA VAL A 254 18.15 13.93 -19.77
C VAL A 254 18.64 15.27 -20.28
N ALA A 255 18.08 16.34 -19.75
CA ALA A 255 18.57 17.70 -19.95
C ALA A 255 19.06 18.25 -18.60
N GLN A 256 20.07 19.10 -18.64
CA GLN A 256 20.50 19.87 -17.48
C GLN A 256 20.01 21.31 -17.63
N VAL A 257 19.36 21.85 -16.60
CA VAL A 257 18.95 23.25 -16.57
C VAL A 257 20.07 24.14 -16.02
N PRO A 258 20.03 25.48 -16.25
CA PRO A 258 21.08 26.39 -15.80
C PRO A 258 21.37 26.36 -14.29
N THR A 259 20.43 25.90 -13.46
CA THR A 259 20.61 25.71 -12.01
C THR A 259 21.49 24.50 -11.66
N GLY A 260 21.82 23.67 -12.64
CA GLY A 260 22.58 22.43 -12.48
C GLY A 260 21.70 21.19 -12.26
N ASP A 261 20.39 21.36 -12.05
CA ASP A 261 19.45 20.25 -11.87
C ASP A 261 19.24 19.46 -13.16
N PHE A 262 18.92 18.18 -13.01
CA PHE A 262 18.59 17.30 -14.12
C PHE A 262 17.07 17.18 -14.30
N VAL A 263 16.64 17.28 -15.55
CA VAL A 263 15.25 17.12 -15.99
C VAL A 263 15.15 15.88 -16.86
N LEU A 264 14.24 14.98 -16.52
CA LEU A 264 13.87 13.87 -17.38
C LEU A 264 12.88 14.37 -18.43
N VAL A 265 13.26 14.31 -19.70
CA VAL A 265 12.45 14.78 -20.83
C VAL A 265 11.81 13.60 -21.53
N LEU A 266 10.48 13.53 -21.47
CA LEU A 266 9.67 12.49 -22.12
C LEU A 266 9.13 12.98 -23.46
N THR A 267 9.38 12.19 -24.50
CA THR A 267 8.92 12.46 -25.87
C THR A 267 7.96 11.34 -26.31
N PRO A 268 6.71 11.67 -26.66
CA PRO A 268 5.72 10.68 -27.06
C PRO A 268 6.16 9.97 -28.34
N LEU A 269 5.76 8.71 -28.47
CA LEU A 269 5.95 7.97 -29.71
C LEU A 269 5.01 8.54 -30.80
N PRO A 270 5.44 8.57 -32.07
CA PRO A 270 4.54 8.87 -33.18
C PRO A 270 3.41 7.84 -33.21
N ALA A 271 2.19 8.32 -33.47
CA ALA A 271 1.00 7.50 -33.67
C ALA A 271 1.08 6.69 -34.97
#